data_AF-A0A347UEH2-F1
#
_entry.id   AF-A0A347UEH2-F1
#
_cell.length_a   1.000
_cell.length_b   1.000
_cell.length_c   1.000
_cell.angle_alpha   90.00
_cell.angle_beta   90.00
_cell.angle_gamma   90.00
#
_symmetry.space_group_name_H-M   'P 1'
#
loop_
_entity.id
_entity.type
_entity.pdbx_description
1 polymer ?
#
loop_
_entity_poly.entity_id
_entity_poly.type
_entity_poly.pdbx_seq_one_letter_code
_entity_poly.pdbx_strand_id
1 'polypeptide(L)'
;MADETTAAIQALIKQVGALTATVDKQNKQIDEQNTRLDNLHDFNGRVLDEKKDMQRQLEQQAASDKKMAAMGLERAPDGNYYPKGTRPAHSLTREDARDPQKYRAAKEAAAKAGATLEIVDPDKSEDARRRGRAEVDTSTKTTLVKDEDQRIAYMRRDVLGSDTRQYRQLRADGFTVEPWAQSGDLPQHMQTKLALMEKAHDA
;
A
#
# COMPACT_ATOMS: atom_id res chain seq x y z
N MET A 1 14.85 -88.63 27.85
CA MET A 1 15.86 -87.65 28.29
C MET A 1 16.51 -86.88 27.14
N ALA A 2 17.35 -87.48 26.28
CA ALA A 2 18.03 -86.72 25.20
C ALA A 2 17.08 -86.06 24.17
N ASP A 3 15.98 -86.72 23.83
CA ASP A 3 14.96 -86.18 22.89
C ASP A 3 14.19 -84.98 23.47
N GLU A 4 13.83 -85.04 24.75
CA GLU A 4 13.09 -83.96 25.42
C GLU A 4 13.96 -82.70 25.58
N THR A 5 15.25 -82.86 25.88
CA THR A 5 16.20 -81.74 25.92
C THR A 5 16.36 -81.10 24.55
N THR A 6 16.40 -81.90 23.48
CA THR A 6 16.50 -81.39 22.10
C THR A 6 15.23 -80.64 21.67
N ALA A 7 14.05 -81.16 22.02
CA ALA A 7 12.78 -80.50 21.78
C ALA A 7 12.66 -79.16 22.53
N ALA A 8 13.11 -79.10 23.78
CA ALA A 8 13.12 -77.87 24.59
C ALA A 8 14.04 -76.80 23.97
N ILE A 9 15.22 -77.18 23.48
CA ILE A 9 16.15 -76.26 22.81
C ILE A 9 15.53 -75.70 21.52
N GLN A 10 14.88 -76.53 20.71
CA GLN A 10 14.21 -76.07 19.49
C GLN A 10 13.04 -75.12 19.79
N ALA A 11 12.28 -75.37 20.86
CA ALA A 11 11.21 -74.47 21.29
C ALA A 11 11.76 -73.10 21.73
N LEU A 12 12.87 -73.10 22.48
CA LEU A 12 13.54 -71.86 22.90
C LEU A 12 14.04 -71.06 21.68
N ILE A 13 14.66 -71.72 20.69
CA ILE A 13 15.11 -71.06 19.45
C ILE A 13 13.93 -70.40 18.72
N LYS A 14 12.79 -71.09 18.61
CA LYS A 14 11.58 -70.53 18.00
C LYS A 14 11.04 -69.33 18.78
N GLN A 15 11.03 -69.40 20.11
CA GLN A 15 10.61 -68.28 20.96
C GLN A 15 11.53 -67.07 20.83
N VAL A 16 12.85 -67.28 20.83
CA VAL A 16 13.83 -66.21 20.63
C VAL A 16 13.65 -65.58 19.24
N GLY A 17 13.47 -66.38 18.18
CA GLY A 17 13.20 -65.86 16.84
C GLY A 17 11.92 -65.03 16.75
N ALA A 18 10.84 -65.46 17.40
CA ALA A 18 9.59 -64.71 17.48
C ALA A 18 9.74 -63.39 18.27
N LEU A 19 10.53 -63.41 19.35
CA LEU A 19 10.84 -62.23 20.13
C LEU A 19 11.67 -61.23 19.31
N THR A 20 12.69 -61.69 18.58
CA THR A 20 13.49 -60.85 17.68
C THR A 20 12.62 -60.17 16.64
N ALA A 21 11.74 -60.91 15.97
CA ALA A 21 10.83 -60.33 14.99
C ALA A 21 9.88 -59.28 15.60
N THR A 22 9.46 -59.49 16.86
CA THR A 22 8.61 -58.54 17.58
C THR A 22 9.38 -57.26 17.92
N VAL A 23 10.62 -57.39 18.40
CA VAL A 23 11.50 -56.26 18.71
C VAL A 23 11.80 -55.44 17.44
N ASP A 24 12.10 -56.10 16.32
CA ASP A 24 12.35 -55.41 15.04
C ASP A 24 11.12 -54.62 14.57
N LYS A 25 9.93 -55.19 14.76
CA LYS A 25 8.67 -54.50 14.44
C LYS A 25 8.44 -53.29 15.36
N GLN A 26 8.72 -53.43 16.65
CA GLN A 26 8.59 -52.34 17.61
C GLN A 26 9.58 -51.20 17.31
N ASN A 27 10.83 -51.52 16.97
CA ASN A 27 11.83 -50.51 16.62
C ASN A 27 11.40 -49.69 15.39
N LYS A 28 10.92 -50.36 14.33
CA LYS A 28 10.38 -49.66 13.15
C LYS A 28 9.21 -48.74 13.49
N GLN A 29 8.31 -49.21 14.35
CA GLN A 29 7.17 -48.41 14.79
C GLN A 29 7.61 -47.18 15.60
N ILE A 30 8.64 -47.31 16.45
CA ILE A 30 9.22 -46.19 17.20
C ILE A 30 9.84 -45.17 16.24
N ASP A 31 10.59 -45.62 15.23
CA ASP A 31 11.20 -44.72 14.23
C ASP A 31 10.14 -43.94 13.44
N GLU A 32 9.05 -44.61 13.03
CA GLU A 32 7.91 -43.97 12.37
C GLU A 32 7.22 -42.95 13.30
N GLN A 33 7.06 -43.27 14.58
CA GLN A 33 6.47 -42.36 15.57
C GLN A 33 7.34 -41.13 15.80
N ASN A 34 8.65 -41.31 15.96
CA ASN A 34 9.59 -40.20 16.12
C ASN A 34 9.54 -39.26 14.91
N THR A 35 9.54 -39.82 13.69
CA THR A 35 9.40 -39.05 12.46
C THR A 35 8.10 -38.24 12.44
N ARG A 36 6.98 -38.81 12.91
CA ARG A 36 5.70 -38.08 13.01
C ARG A 36 5.76 -36.97 14.05
N LEU A 37 6.39 -37.21 15.19
CA LEU A 37 6.55 -36.21 16.25
C LEU A 37 7.38 -35.02 15.76
N ASP A 38 8.49 -35.27 15.07
CA ASP A 38 9.33 -34.20 14.50
C ASP A 38 8.54 -33.33 13.52
N ASN A 39 7.77 -33.95 12.61
CA ASN A 39 6.90 -33.21 11.68
C ASN A 39 5.82 -32.38 12.40
N LEU A 40 5.25 -32.89 13.49
CA LEU A 40 4.27 -32.15 14.30
C LEU A 40 4.93 -30.99 15.04
N HIS A 41 6.15 -31.18 15.55
CA HIS A 41 6.93 -30.11 16.17
C HIS A 41 7.22 -28.98 15.19
N ASP A 42 7.65 -29.31 13.98
CA ASP A 42 7.90 -28.33 12.92
C ASP A 42 6.62 -27.58 12.52
N PHE A 43 5.52 -28.31 12.34
CA PHE A 43 4.22 -27.71 12.02
C PHE A 43 3.76 -26.75 13.12
N ASN A 44 3.83 -27.18 14.37
CA ASN A 44 3.46 -26.34 15.52
C ASN A 44 4.38 -25.10 15.62
N GLY A 45 5.67 -25.24 15.31
CA GLY A 45 6.59 -24.11 15.22
C GLY A 45 6.12 -23.06 14.22
N ARG A 46 5.81 -23.49 12.98
CA ARG A 46 5.31 -22.58 11.93
C ARG A 46 4.00 -21.88 12.34
N VAL A 47 3.04 -22.62 12.88
CA VAL A 47 1.75 -22.05 13.32
C VAL A 47 1.94 -21.05 14.45
N LEU A 48 2.87 -21.30 15.38
CA LEU A 48 3.19 -20.36 16.46
C LEU A 48 3.82 -19.08 15.90
N ASP A 49 4.68 -19.18 14.90
CA ASP A 49 5.31 -18.02 14.26
C ASP A 49 4.28 -17.20 13.47
N GLU A 50 3.41 -17.84 12.68
CA GLU A 50 2.29 -17.17 12.00
C GLU A 50 1.38 -16.44 12.99
N LYS A 51 1.07 -17.06 14.13
CA LYS A 51 0.26 -16.43 15.18
C LYS A 51 0.97 -15.21 15.78
N LYS A 52 2.27 -15.29 16.05
CA LYS A 52 3.06 -14.15 16.54
C LYS A 52 3.10 -13.03 15.51
N ASP A 53 3.23 -13.35 14.23
CA ASP A 53 3.25 -12.36 13.15
C ASP A 53 1.93 -11.64 13.01
N MET A 54 0.80 -12.37 13.01
CA MET A 54 -0.52 -11.76 13.04
C MET A 54 -0.71 -10.87 14.26
N GLN A 55 -0.27 -11.31 15.44
CA GLN A 55 -0.35 -10.50 16.65
C GLN A 55 0.48 -9.21 16.53
N ARG A 56 1.70 -9.29 16.00
CA ARG A 56 2.55 -8.11 15.74
C ARG A 56 1.88 -7.15 14.75
N GLN A 57 1.27 -7.65 13.70
CA GLN A 57 0.54 -6.82 12.73
C GLN A 57 -0.67 -6.11 13.38
N LEU A 58 -1.44 -6.82 14.21
CA LEU A 58 -2.56 -6.23 14.94
C LEU A 58 -2.10 -5.16 15.94
N GLU A 59 -0.99 -5.39 16.66
CA GLU A 59 -0.42 -4.40 17.58
C GLU A 59 0.10 -3.16 16.83
N GLN A 60 0.75 -3.35 15.69
CA GLN A 60 1.20 -2.24 14.82
C GLN A 60 -0.01 -1.45 14.27
N GLN A 61 -1.06 -2.15 13.86
CA GLN A 61 -2.29 -1.51 13.38
C GLN A 61 -2.98 -0.72 14.49
N ALA A 62 -3.11 -1.29 15.70
CA ALA A 62 -3.66 -0.58 16.84
C ALA A 62 -2.81 0.65 17.24
N ALA A 63 -1.48 0.55 17.13
CA ALA A 63 -0.58 1.68 17.35
C ALA A 63 -0.74 2.77 16.28
N SER A 64 -0.90 2.38 15.01
CA SER A 64 -1.22 3.29 13.90
C SER A 64 -2.57 3.98 14.15
N ASP A 65 -3.61 3.22 14.46
CA ASP A 65 -4.95 3.75 14.73
C ASP A 65 -4.95 4.73 15.91
N LYS A 66 -4.18 4.46 16.98
CA LYS A 66 -3.98 5.41 18.08
C LYS A 66 -3.32 6.71 17.63
N LYS A 67 -2.30 6.65 16.76
CA LYS A 67 -1.64 7.85 16.21
C LYS A 67 -2.61 8.66 15.33
N MET A 68 -3.37 7.98 14.49
CA MET A 68 -4.36 8.61 13.61
C MET A 68 -5.51 9.23 14.42
N ALA A 69 -5.98 8.54 15.46
CA ALA A 69 -6.97 9.05 16.41
C ALA A 69 -6.47 10.30 17.16
N ALA A 70 -5.19 10.34 17.55
CA ALA A 70 -4.58 11.53 18.15
C ALA A 70 -4.54 12.73 17.18
N MET A 71 -4.48 12.48 15.86
CA MET A 71 -4.61 13.48 14.80
C MET A 71 -6.07 13.81 14.43
N GLY A 72 -7.04 13.26 15.18
CA GLY A 72 -8.47 13.50 14.96
C GLY A 72 -9.08 12.68 13.82
N LEU A 73 -8.39 11.63 13.36
CA LEU A 73 -8.83 10.74 12.29
C LEU A 73 -9.30 9.39 12.85
N GLU A 74 -10.43 8.89 12.38
CA GLU A 74 -11.02 7.60 12.75
C GLU A 74 -11.02 6.66 11.54
N ARG A 75 -10.62 5.40 11.77
CA ARG A 75 -10.61 4.37 10.74
C ARG A 75 -12.02 3.81 10.56
N ALA A 76 -12.55 3.87 9.35
CA ALA A 76 -13.84 3.31 9.00
C ALA A 76 -13.71 1.84 8.55
N PRO A 77 -14.83 1.08 8.49
CA PRO A 77 -14.85 -0.33 8.06
C PRO A 77 -14.40 -0.56 6.62
N ASP A 78 -14.37 0.50 5.80
CA ASP A 78 -13.81 0.51 4.45
C ASP A 78 -12.27 0.56 4.45
N GLY A 79 -11.63 0.67 5.62
CA GLY A 79 -10.19 0.72 5.79
C GLY A 79 -9.59 2.13 5.72
N ASN A 80 -10.38 3.16 5.39
CA ASN A 80 -9.93 4.54 5.24
C ASN A 80 -10.02 5.33 6.56
N TYR A 81 -9.20 6.37 6.66
CA TYR A 81 -9.20 7.28 7.81
C TYR A 81 -9.96 8.56 7.47
N TYR A 82 -10.95 8.93 8.28
CA TYR A 82 -11.75 10.14 8.12
C TYR A 82 -11.67 11.01 9.37
N PRO A 83 -11.72 12.34 9.26
CA PRO A 83 -11.88 13.18 10.43
C PRO A 83 -13.09 12.76 11.27
N LYS A 84 -12.94 12.83 12.60
CA LYS A 84 -13.97 12.40 13.53
C LYS A 84 -15.28 13.14 13.26
N GLY A 85 -16.35 12.40 12.96
CA GLY A 85 -17.68 12.95 12.67
C GLY A 85 -17.93 13.35 11.22
N THR A 86 -16.96 13.25 10.30
CA THR A 86 -17.15 13.52 8.87
C THR A 86 -17.31 12.23 8.04
N ARG A 87 -17.58 11.11 8.71
CA ARG A 87 -17.75 9.82 8.05
C ARG A 87 -18.99 9.83 7.15
N PRO A 88 -18.89 9.46 5.87
CA PRO A 88 -20.07 9.16 5.06
C PRO A 88 -20.81 7.97 5.68
N ALA A 89 -22.08 8.16 6.06
CA ALA A 89 -22.87 7.14 6.77
C ALA A 89 -23.00 5.82 5.99
N HIS A 90 -22.90 5.89 4.65
CA HIS A 90 -22.97 4.75 3.75
C HIS A 90 -21.89 4.88 2.66
N SER A 91 -20.64 4.55 2.98
CA SER A 91 -19.58 4.39 2.00
C SER A 91 -19.41 2.92 1.61
N LEU A 92 -19.20 2.65 0.31
CA LEU A 92 -18.77 1.36 -0.21
C LEU A 92 -17.46 1.56 -0.98
N THR A 93 -16.49 0.64 -0.83
CA THR A 93 -15.27 0.73 -1.66
C THR A 93 -15.61 0.49 -3.12
N ARG A 94 -14.81 1.03 -4.04
CA ARG A 94 -15.00 0.79 -5.47
C ARG A 94 -14.89 -0.67 -5.86
N GLU A 95 -14.04 -1.43 -5.17
CA GLU A 95 -13.89 -2.87 -5.39
C GLU A 95 -15.14 -3.63 -4.96
N ASP A 96 -15.70 -3.31 -3.79
CA ASP A 96 -16.96 -3.89 -3.32
C ASP A 96 -18.16 -3.43 -4.17
N ALA A 97 -18.10 -2.22 -4.74
CA ALA A 97 -19.14 -1.70 -5.64
C ALA A 97 -19.18 -2.40 -7.01
N ARG A 98 -18.12 -3.14 -7.39
CA ARG A 98 -18.12 -3.97 -8.61
C ARG A 98 -18.95 -5.24 -8.44
N ASP A 99 -19.14 -5.71 -7.21
CA ASP A 99 -20.03 -6.83 -6.92
C ASP A 99 -21.50 -6.38 -6.92
N PRO A 100 -22.34 -6.87 -7.85
CA PRO A 100 -23.74 -6.47 -7.96
C PRO A 100 -24.57 -6.75 -6.70
N GLN A 101 -24.22 -7.80 -5.92
CA GLN A 101 -24.97 -8.16 -4.72
C GLN A 101 -24.64 -7.22 -3.56
N LYS A 102 -23.35 -6.96 -3.34
CA LYS A 102 -22.88 -6.02 -2.31
C LYS A 102 -23.38 -4.60 -2.56
N TYR A 103 -23.32 -4.15 -3.83
CA TYR A 103 -23.84 -2.83 -4.21
C TYR A 103 -25.33 -2.69 -3.93
N ARG A 104 -26.14 -3.70 -4.27
CA ARG A 104 -27.60 -3.67 -4.03
C ARG A 104 -27.92 -3.63 -2.54
N ALA A 105 -27.28 -4.49 -1.74
CA ALA A 105 -27.46 -4.51 -0.30
C ALA A 105 -27.06 -3.17 0.35
N ALA A 106 -25.92 -2.61 -0.05
CA ALA A 106 -25.46 -1.33 0.46
C ALA A 106 -26.38 -0.16 0.04
N LYS A 107 -26.88 -0.18 -1.20
CA LYS A 107 -27.83 0.82 -1.70
C LYS A 107 -29.18 0.74 -0.99
N GLU A 108 -29.66 -0.47 -0.71
CA GLU A 108 -30.90 -0.69 0.02
C GLU A 108 -30.77 -0.28 1.50
N ALA A 109 -29.62 -0.54 2.12
CA ALA A 109 -29.32 -0.08 3.47
C ALA A 109 -29.21 1.45 3.55
N ALA A 110 -28.57 2.09 2.58
CA ALA A 110 -28.50 3.55 2.48
C ALA A 110 -29.89 4.17 2.27
N ALA A 111 -30.70 3.59 1.38
CA ALA A 111 -32.06 4.04 1.12
C ALA A 111 -32.98 3.87 2.36
N LYS A 112 -32.87 2.77 3.10
CA LYS A 112 -33.60 2.55 4.36
C LYS A 112 -33.22 3.56 5.44
N ALA A 113 -31.99 4.05 5.43
CA ALA A 113 -31.50 5.08 6.32
C ALA A 113 -31.75 6.51 5.81
N GLY A 114 -32.39 6.69 4.64
CA GLY A 114 -32.67 8.00 4.06
C GLY A 114 -31.42 8.73 3.52
N ALA A 115 -30.35 7.99 3.25
CA ALA A 115 -29.06 8.53 2.83
C ALA A 115 -28.63 7.98 1.46
N THR A 116 -27.69 8.67 0.81
CA THR A 116 -27.16 8.24 -0.51
C THR A 116 -25.89 7.41 -0.30
N LEU A 117 -25.77 6.28 -1.01
CA LEU A 117 -24.56 5.46 -1.00
C LEU A 117 -23.44 6.20 -1.75
N GLU A 118 -22.32 6.45 -1.08
CA GLU A 118 -21.13 7.05 -1.68
C GLU A 118 -20.11 5.94 -2.01
N ILE A 119 -19.61 5.91 -3.25
CA ILE A 119 -18.57 4.96 -3.64
C ILE A 119 -17.22 5.64 -3.42
N VAL A 120 -16.51 5.23 -2.38
CA VAL A 120 -15.18 5.76 -2.04
C VAL A 120 -14.11 4.84 -2.65
N ASP A 121 -13.08 5.45 -3.22
CA ASP A 121 -12.00 4.75 -3.88
C ASP A 121 -10.71 5.04 -3.09
N PRO A 122 -10.18 4.08 -2.31
CA PRO A 122 -9.01 4.31 -1.45
C PRO A 122 -7.74 4.61 -2.26
N ASP A 123 -7.68 4.16 -3.52
CA ASP A 123 -6.57 4.42 -4.43
C ASP A 123 -6.73 5.72 -5.22
N LYS A 124 -7.92 6.34 -5.20
CA LYS A 124 -8.04 7.75 -5.50
C LYS A 124 -7.52 8.53 -4.30
N SER A 125 -6.20 8.71 -4.29
CA SER A 125 -5.63 9.89 -3.64
C SER A 125 -6.47 11.11 -4.09
N GLU A 126 -7.07 11.85 -3.15
CA GLU A 126 -7.60 13.20 -3.43
C GLU A 126 -6.53 14.08 -4.13
N ASP A 127 -5.26 13.66 -4.02
CA ASP A 127 -4.07 14.22 -4.64
C ASP A 127 -3.83 13.85 -6.12
N ALA A 128 -4.84 13.34 -6.84
CA ALA A 128 -4.77 13.20 -8.30
C ALA A 128 -4.54 14.57 -9.01
N ARG A 129 -4.80 15.69 -8.33
CA ARG A 129 -4.49 17.05 -8.82
C ARG A 129 -3.00 17.44 -8.68
N ARG A 130 -2.20 16.73 -7.88
CA ARG A 130 -0.78 17.04 -7.66
C ARG A 130 0.18 16.22 -8.51
N ARG A 131 -0.17 14.98 -8.88
CA ARG A 131 0.73 14.06 -9.62
C ARG A 131 1.04 14.45 -11.08
N GLY A 132 0.44 15.52 -11.63
CA GLY A 132 0.75 16.02 -12.98
C GLY A 132 1.65 17.26 -13.01
N ARG A 133 2.12 17.78 -11.86
CA ARG A 133 2.92 19.02 -11.83
C ARG A 133 4.41 18.70 -11.76
N ALA A 134 5.11 18.84 -12.89
CA ALA A 134 6.58 18.79 -12.96
C ALA A 134 7.19 19.72 -11.90
N GLU A 135 8.24 19.33 -11.19
CA GLU A 135 8.90 20.19 -10.20
C GLU A 135 9.31 21.53 -10.83
N VAL A 136 9.15 22.65 -10.10
CA VAL A 136 9.54 23.97 -10.62
C VAL A 136 11.04 24.14 -10.44
N ASP A 137 11.74 24.43 -11.53
CA ASP A 137 13.16 24.75 -11.48
C ASP A 137 13.36 26.18 -10.94
N THR A 138 13.77 26.28 -9.68
CA THR A 138 14.07 27.54 -9.00
C THR A 138 15.50 28.03 -9.22
N SER A 139 16.31 27.33 -10.02
CA SER A 139 17.68 27.75 -10.33
C SER A 139 17.75 28.97 -11.25
N THR A 140 16.67 29.25 -11.99
CA THR A 140 16.54 30.46 -12.81
C THR A 140 16.23 31.69 -11.96
N LYS A 141 16.88 32.83 -12.23
CA LYS A 141 16.57 34.09 -11.54
C LYS A 141 15.38 34.82 -12.19
N THR A 142 15.17 34.61 -13.49
CA THR A 142 14.11 35.22 -14.28
C THR A 142 12.78 34.50 -14.04
N THR A 143 11.80 35.24 -13.53
CA THR A 143 10.48 34.71 -13.18
C THR A 143 9.40 34.99 -14.23
N LEU A 144 9.67 35.93 -15.15
CA LEU A 144 8.75 36.37 -16.20
C LEU A 144 9.50 36.61 -17.51
N VAL A 145 9.03 35.99 -18.59
CA VAL A 145 9.53 36.23 -19.95
C VAL A 145 8.35 36.61 -20.84
N LYS A 146 8.39 37.80 -21.45
CA LYS A 146 7.31 38.28 -22.33
C LYS A 146 7.64 38.00 -23.79
N ASP A 147 6.70 37.40 -24.51
CA ASP A 147 6.64 37.37 -25.96
C ASP A 147 5.72 38.51 -26.41
N GLU A 148 6.31 39.58 -26.95
CA GLU A 148 5.57 40.75 -27.40
C GLU A 148 4.88 40.51 -28.75
N ASP A 149 5.45 39.63 -29.58
CA ASP A 149 4.96 39.33 -30.92
C ASP A 149 3.66 38.51 -30.85
N GLN A 150 3.62 37.54 -29.93
CA GLN A 150 2.43 36.69 -29.72
C GLN A 150 1.50 37.19 -28.60
N ARG A 151 1.89 38.26 -27.89
CA ARG A 151 1.22 38.73 -26.67
C ARG A 151 1.03 37.64 -25.62
N ILE A 152 2.05 36.82 -25.41
CA ILE A 152 2.07 35.78 -24.39
C ILE A 152 3.12 36.13 -23.33
N ALA A 153 2.73 36.09 -22.07
CA ALA A 153 3.63 36.29 -20.95
C ALA A 153 3.86 34.95 -20.24
N TYR A 154 5.06 34.39 -20.36
CA TYR A 154 5.44 33.16 -19.69
C TYR A 154 5.90 33.47 -18.28
N MET A 155 5.12 33.05 -17.30
CA MET A 155 5.37 33.30 -15.89
C MET A 155 5.72 31.98 -15.19
N ARG A 156 6.77 31.99 -14.36
CA ARG A 156 7.19 30.77 -13.67
C ARG A 156 6.13 30.34 -12.67
N ARG A 157 5.86 29.04 -12.61
CA ARG A 157 4.66 28.49 -11.97
C ARG A 157 4.58 28.73 -10.46
N ASP A 158 5.72 28.78 -9.77
CA ASP A 158 5.82 29.18 -8.36
C ASP A 158 5.37 30.63 -8.15
N VAL A 159 5.81 31.53 -9.03
CA VAL A 159 5.50 32.97 -8.94
C VAL A 159 4.07 33.27 -9.36
N LEU A 160 3.51 32.50 -10.31
CA LEU A 160 2.11 32.64 -10.73
C LEU A 160 1.12 32.47 -9.56
N GLY A 161 1.44 31.60 -8.60
CA GLY A 161 0.63 31.39 -7.40
C GLY A 161 0.86 32.44 -6.30
N SER A 162 2.05 33.02 -6.23
CA SER A 162 2.41 33.99 -5.18
C SER A 162 2.15 35.45 -5.56
N ASP A 163 2.35 35.83 -6.82
CA ASP A 163 2.20 37.21 -7.30
C ASP A 163 0.96 37.40 -8.17
N THR A 164 -0.19 37.41 -7.49
CA THR A 164 -1.50 37.64 -8.12
C THR A 164 -1.66 39.05 -8.70
N ARG A 165 -0.84 40.02 -8.26
CA ARG A 165 -0.89 41.41 -8.77
C ARG A 165 -0.25 41.47 -10.15
N GLN A 166 0.94 40.89 -10.30
CA GLN A 166 1.63 40.81 -11.59
C GLN A 166 0.80 40.05 -12.63
N TYR A 167 0.17 38.93 -12.24
CA TYR A 167 -0.74 38.19 -13.11
C TYR A 167 -1.92 39.03 -13.63
N ARG A 168 -2.56 39.80 -12.74
CA ARG A 168 -3.69 40.67 -13.12
C ARG A 168 -3.23 41.81 -14.03
N GLN A 169 -2.07 42.40 -13.75
CA GLN A 169 -1.50 43.47 -14.57
C GLN A 169 -1.21 42.99 -15.99
N LEU A 170 -0.58 41.82 -16.15
CA LEU A 170 -0.28 41.27 -17.48
C LEU A 170 -1.54 41.04 -18.31
N ARG A 171 -2.62 40.57 -17.68
CA ARG A 171 -3.92 40.41 -18.37
C ARG A 171 -4.58 41.76 -18.68
N ALA A 172 -4.44 42.76 -17.82
CA ALA A 172 -4.91 44.12 -18.08
C ALA A 172 -4.14 44.77 -19.25
N ASP A 173 -2.85 44.49 -19.36
CA ASP A 173 -1.97 44.93 -20.45
C ASP A 173 -2.19 44.15 -21.76
N GLY A 174 -3.14 43.19 -21.77
CA GLY A 174 -3.55 42.42 -22.95
C GLY A 174 -2.71 41.18 -23.26
N PHE A 175 -1.88 40.71 -22.32
CA PHE A 175 -1.11 39.47 -22.46
C PHE A 175 -1.89 38.24 -21.97
N THR A 176 -1.74 37.13 -22.68
CA THR A 176 -2.14 35.81 -22.21
C THR A 176 -1.02 35.25 -21.34
N VAL A 177 -1.31 34.89 -20.09
CA VAL A 177 -0.27 34.39 -19.17
C VAL A 177 -0.24 32.87 -19.18
N GLU A 178 0.92 32.30 -19.54
CA GLU A 178 1.15 30.86 -19.53
C GLU A 178 2.16 30.46 -18.44
N PRO A 179 1.87 29.42 -17.64
CA PRO A 179 2.81 28.92 -16.64
C PRO A 179 3.92 28.08 -17.29
N TRP A 180 5.15 28.22 -16.81
CA TRP A 180 6.24 27.28 -17.10
C TRP A 180 6.90 26.77 -15.81
N ALA A 181 7.38 25.54 -15.81
CA ALA A 181 8.04 24.91 -14.66
C ALA A 181 9.54 24.69 -14.88
N GLN A 182 9.94 24.36 -16.11
CA GLN A 182 11.33 24.16 -16.53
C GLN A 182 11.63 24.98 -17.78
N SER A 183 12.89 25.34 -18.00
CA SER A 183 13.30 26.09 -19.20
C SER A 183 12.90 25.38 -20.49
N GLY A 184 12.90 24.04 -20.50
CA GLY A 184 12.43 23.22 -21.62
C GLY A 184 10.94 23.31 -21.94
N ASP A 185 10.10 23.82 -21.02
CA ASP A 185 8.66 24.03 -21.26
C ASP A 185 8.40 25.24 -22.17
N LEU A 186 9.37 26.13 -22.30
CA LEU A 186 9.26 27.33 -23.12
C LEU A 186 9.52 26.99 -24.60
N PRO A 187 8.86 27.67 -25.54
CA PRO A 187 9.23 27.62 -26.96
C PRO A 187 10.71 27.98 -27.20
N GLN A 188 11.32 27.43 -28.24
CA GLN A 188 12.77 27.56 -28.50
C GLN A 188 13.28 29.02 -28.54
N HIS A 189 12.47 29.93 -29.10
CA HIS A 189 12.80 31.36 -29.14
C HIS A 189 12.79 32.01 -27.75
N MET A 190 11.88 31.54 -26.88
CA MET A 190 11.77 32.00 -25.50
C MET A 190 12.83 31.38 -24.58
N GLN A 191 13.28 30.16 -24.85
CA GLN A 191 14.45 29.57 -24.16
C GLN A 191 15.70 30.41 -24.40
N THR A 192 15.91 30.83 -25.65
CA THR A 192 17.04 31.69 -26.03
C THR A 192 16.95 33.05 -25.33
N LYS A 193 15.74 33.64 -25.28
CA LYS A 193 15.48 34.89 -24.56
C LYS A 193 15.71 34.76 -23.06
N LEU A 194 15.26 33.67 -22.44
CA LEU A 194 15.51 33.35 -21.04
C LEU A 194 17.01 33.26 -20.76
N ALA A 195 17.76 32.53 -21.58
CA ALA A 195 19.22 32.41 -21.42
C ALA A 195 19.95 33.76 -21.54
N LEU A 196 19.48 34.67 -22.39
CA LEU A 196 20.01 36.03 -22.48
C LEU A 196 19.69 36.87 -21.23
N MET A 197 18.47 36.73 -20.69
CA MET A 197 18.06 37.41 -19.45
C MET A 197 18.83 36.89 -18.22
N GLU A 198 19.06 35.58 -18.12
CA GLU A 198 19.91 35.00 -17.06
C GLU A 198 21.35 35.50 -17.15
N LYS A 199 21.94 35.54 -18.36
CA LYS A 199 23.29 36.11 -18.55
C LYS A 199 23.38 37.58 -18.14
N ALA A 200 22.31 38.36 -18.34
CA ALA A 200 22.26 39.75 -17.89
C ALA A 200 22.09 39.88 -16.37
N HIS A 201 21.60 38.85 -15.68
CA HIS A 201 21.50 38.80 -14.21
C HIS A 201 22.80 38.34 -13.52
N ASP A 202 23.72 37.74 -14.26
CA ASP A 202 25.02 37.27 -13.78
C ASP A 202 26.18 38.23 -14.12
N ALA A 203 25.91 39.29 -14.89
CA ALA A 203 26.84 40.38 -15.21
C ALA A 203 26.72 41.53 -14.20
#